data_AF-A0A9P9KJ40-F1
#
_entry.id   AF-A0A9P9KJ40-F1
#
_cell.length_a   1.000
_cell.length_b   1.000
_cell.length_c   1.000
_cell.angle_alpha   90.00
_cell.angle_beta   90.00
_cell.angle_gamma   90.00
#
_symmetry.space_group_name_H-M   'P 1'
#
loop_
_entity.id
_entity.type
_entity.pdbx_description
1 polymer ?
#
loop_
_entity_poly.entity_id
_entity_poly.type
_entity_poly.pdbx_seq_one_letter_code
_entity_poly.pdbx_strand_id
1 'polypeptide(L)'
;MRVLLRHGADPNCQRFKGKNPLIFLFQSSKGTPLVIASALSCLLEYGADPWRQDFDGACALFAAAKTFPEEKFVRMMLKADLPRQQSTHGPDLESPGATGSEVWHEWQQAARAADWNEAKQLILREPSSLGNKISKVIRDSALVVLAEKHVQLAKDKFERDDNATELRRRFVAGIFRDCGQSGVIPDASCTNYLVDLCL
;
A
#
# COMPACT_ATOMS: atom_id res chain seq x y z
N MET A 1 -9.95 -15.59 14.98
CA MET A 1 -9.49 -14.20 14.72
C MET A 1 -10.64 -13.21 14.55
N ARG A 2 -11.51 -13.34 13.53
CA ARG A 2 -12.62 -12.38 13.29
C ARG A 2 -13.53 -12.16 14.49
N VAL A 3 -13.85 -13.21 15.25
CA VAL A 3 -14.64 -13.13 16.50
C VAL A 3 -13.95 -12.25 17.55
N LEU A 4 -12.65 -12.44 17.78
CA LEU A 4 -11.89 -11.66 18.77
C LEU A 4 -11.86 -10.17 18.42
N LEU A 5 -11.60 -9.85 17.14
CA LEU A 5 -11.58 -8.48 16.65
C LEU A 5 -12.95 -7.81 16.77
N ARG A 6 -14.05 -8.54 16.50
CA ARG A 6 -15.42 -8.05 16.74
C ARG A 6 -15.71 -7.77 18.22
N HIS A 7 -15.05 -8.47 19.13
CA HIS A 7 -15.17 -8.26 20.57
C HIS A 7 -14.13 -7.27 21.13
N GLY A 8 -13.53 -6.44 20.28
CA GLY A 8 -12.65 -5.34 20.70
C GLY A 8 -11.19 -5.73 20.95
N ALA A 9 -10.75 -6.91 20.51
CA ALA A 9 -9.33 -7.22 20.51
C ALA A 9 -8.57 -6.23 19.61
N ASP A 10 -7.58 -5.53 20.17
CA ASP A 10 -6.75 -4.59 19.43
C ASP A 10 -5.88 -5.33 18.39
N PRO A 11 -6.04 -5.08 17.08
CA PRO A 11 -5.25 -5.74 16.04
C PRO A 11 -3.78 -5.30 16.02
N ASN A 12 -3.44 -4.22 16.73
CA ASN A 12 -2.10 -3.66 16.85
C ASN A 12 -1.38 -4.06 18.14
N CYS A 13 -2.02 -4.87 18.99
CA CYS A 13 -1.47 -5.23 20.31
C CYS A 13 -0.07 -5.83 20.18
N GLN A 14 0.90 -5.25 20.88
CA GLN A 14 2.28 -5.73 20.88
C GLN A 14 2.51 -6.69 22.04
N ARG A 15 3.18 -7.81 21.77
CA ARG A 15 3.56 -8.80 22.79
C ARG A 15 5.08 -8.83 22.96
N PHE A 16 5.67 -10.03 23.00
CA PHE A 16 7.10 -10.22 23.24
C PHE A 16 7.91 -9.61 22.09
N LYS A 17 8.96 -8.85 22.43
CA LYS A 17 9.79 -8.06 21.50
C LYS A 17 9.03 -7.01 20.68
N GLY A 18 7.85 -6.56 21.11
CA GLY A 18 7.09 -5.55 20.37
C GLY A 18 6.36 -6.11 19.15
N LYS A 19 6.31 -7.43 18.97
CA LYS A 19 5.66 -8.04 17.81
C LYS A 19 4.13 -7.94 17.92
N ASN A 20 3.51 -7.48 16.84
CA ASN A 20 2.05 -7.39 16.68
C ASN A 20 1.50 -8.56 15.83
N PRO A 21 0.17 -8.80 15.81
CA PRO A 21 -0.45 -9.86 15.03
C PRO A 21 -0.05 -9.90 13.56
N LEU A 22 0.11 -8.73 12.89
CA LEU A 22 0.52 -8.68 11.50
C LEU A 22 1.95 -9.19 11.28
N ILE A 23 2.90 -8.83 12.15
CA ILE A 23 4.29 -9.31 12.05
C ILE A 23 4.34 -10.85 12.19
N PHE A 24 3.55 -11.42 13.10
CA PHE A 24 3.51 -12.87 13.30
C PHE A 24 3.04 -13.66 12.07
N LEU A 25 2.17 -13.09 11.22
CA LEU A 25 1.72 -13.74 9.99
C LEU A 25 2.88 -14.10 9.04
N PHE A 26 3.95 -13.30 9.03
CA PHE A 26 5.07 -13.44 8.08
C PHE A 26 6.34 -14.03 8.70
N GLN A 27 6.39 -14.17 10.03
CA GLN A 27 7.55 -14.74 10.74
C GLN A 27 7.39 -16.23 11.11
N SER A 28 6.16 -16.73 11.25
CA SER A 28 5.90 -18.11 11.68
C SER A 28 5.35 -18.98 10.55
N SER A 29 5.80 -18.77 9.31
CA SER A 29 5.22 -19.34 8.08
C SER A 29 5.24 -20.88 8.02
N LYS A 30 4.26 -21.49 8.69
CA LYS A 30 3.75 -22.85 8.43
C LYS A 30 2.39 -22.83 7.71
N GLY A 31 1.84 -21.64 7.44
CA GLY A 31 0.56 -21.45 6.76
C GLY A 31 0.74 -21.28 5.25
N THR A 32 -0.27 -21.70 4.48
CA THR A 32 -0.32 -21.46 3.03
C THR A 32 -0.59 -19.98 2.75
N PRO A 33 -0.13 -19.43 1.61
CA PRO A 33 -0.39 -18.04 1.24
C PRO A 33 -1.87 -17.65 1.28
N LEU A 34 -2.78 -18.58 0.96
CA LEU A 34 -4.23 -18.37 1.03
C LEU A 34 -4.73 -18.06 2.46
N VAL A 35 -4.20 -18.78 3.45
CA VAL A 35 -4.56 -18.56 4.86
C VAL A 35 -4.00 -17.23 5.35
N ILE A 36 -2.77 -16.90 4.95
CA ILE A 36 -2.13 -15.62 5.25
C ILE A 36 -2.92 -14.46 4.63
N ALA A 37 -3.34 -14.57 3.37
CA ALA A 37 -4.15 -13.57 2.69
C ALA A 37 -5.46 -13.30 3.44
N SER A 38 -6.15 -14.36 3.85
CA SER A 38 -7.42 -14.26 4.57
C SER A 38 -7.24 -13.62 5.94
N ALA A 39 -6.16 -13.96 6.65
CA ALA A 39 -5.83 -13.36 7.93
C ALA A 39 -5.42 -11.88 7.77
N LEU A 40 -4.59 -11.58 6.77
CA LEU A 40 -4.14 -10.23 6.47
C LEU A 40 -5.34 -9.32 6.17
N SER A 41 -6.25 -9.71 5.28
CA SER A 41 -7.47 -8.94 4.99
C SER A 41 -8.28 -8.66 6.26
N CYS A 42 -8.50 -9.69 7.08
CA CYS A 42 -9.27 -9.57 8.31
C CYS A 42 -8.59 -8.66 9.34
N LEU A 43 -7.26 -8.64 9.46
CA LEU A 43 -6.58 -7.69 10.36
C LEU A 43 -6.62 -6.26 9.80
N LEU A 44 -6.38 -6.08 8.51
CA LEU A 44 -6.42 -4.77 7.86
C LEU A 44 -7.83 -4.14 7.92
N GLU A 45 -8.88 -4.94 7.76
CA GLU A 45 -10.29 -4.53 7.92
C GLU A 45 -10.57 -3.91 9.31
N TYR A 46 -9.87 -4.35 10.36
CA TYR A 46 -10.06 -3.86 11.73
C TYR A 46 -9.02 -2.79 12.13
N GLY A 47 -8.24 -2.26 11.19
CA GLY A 47 -7.31 -1.17 11.44
C GLY A 47 -5.91 -1.59 11.90
N ALA A 48 -5.49 -2.82 11.58
CA ALA A 48 -4.10 -3.21 11.77
C ALA A 48 -3.16 -2.33 10.93
N ASP A 49 -2.13 -1.80 11.56
CA ASP A 49 -1.13 -0.92 10.96
C ASP A 49 0.06 -1.72 10.42
N PRO A 50 0.26 -1.78 9.09
CA PRO A 50 1.37 -2.52 8.49
C PRO A 50 2.75 -1.90 8.75
N TRP A 51 2.80 -0.63 9.16
CA TRP A 51 4.02 0.11 9.45
C TRP A 51 4.47 -0.02 10.91
N ARG A 52 3.62 -0.52 11.80
CA ARG A 52 3.95 -0.70 13.21
C ARG A 52 5.13 -1.65 13.37
N GLN A 53 6.22 -1.12 13.90
CA GLN A 53 7.48 -1.82 14.09
C GLN A 53 7.50 -2.60 15.42
N ASP A 54 8.23 -3.71 15.43
CA ASP A 54 8.66 -4.38 16.65
C ASP A 54 9.92 -3.70 17.24
N PHE A 55 10.44 -4.22 18.36
CA PHE A 55 11.61 -3.63 19.04
C PHE A 55 12.91 -3.76 18.22
N ASP A 56 12.91 -4.61 17.19
CA ASP A 56 14.03 -4.78 16.26
C ASP A 56 13.87 -3.87 15.02
N GLY A 57 12.84 -3.01 14.99
CA GLY A 57 12.54 -2.11 13.86
C GLY A 57 11.89 -2.81 12.66
N ALA A 58 11.50 -4.08 12.79
CA ALA A 58 10.82 -4.82 11.72
C ALA A 58 9.31 -4.53 11.74
N CYS A 59 8.73 -4.26 10.57
CA CYS A 59 7.28 -4.17 10.40
C CYS A 59 6.75 -5.31 9.52
N ALA A 60 5.44 -5.47 9.49
CA ALA A 60 4.78 -6.53 8.73
C ALA A 60 5.04 -6.41 7.22
N LEU A 61 5.13 -5.17 6.72
CA LEU A 61 5.38 -4.90 5.31
C LEU A 61 6.78 -5.38 4.87
N PHE A 62 7.81 -5.14 5.68
CA PHE A 62 9.17 -5.64 5.40
C PHE A 62 9.26 -7.16 5.53
N ALA A 63 8.59 -7.74 6.54
CA ALA A 63 8.56 -9.18 6.72
C ALA A 63 7.87 -9.88 5.54
N ALA A 64 6.75 -9.35 5.05
CA ALA A 64 6.05 -9.87 3.87
C ALA A 64 6.92 -9.84 2.62
N ALA A 65 7.60 -8.71 2.35
CA ALA A 65 8.49 -8.58 1.19
C ALA A 65 9.68 -9.54 1.24
N LYS A 66 10.16 -9.89 2.44
CA LYS A 66 11.27 -10.83 2.63
C LYS A 66 10.84 -12.29 2.52
N THR A 67 9.71 -12.65 3.13
CA THR A 67 9.26 -14.05 3.23
C THR A 67 8.44 -14.48 2.01
N PHE A 68 7.68 -13.57 1.39
CA PHE A 68 6.77 -13.84 0.29
C PHE A 68 6.88 -12.76 -0.81
N PRO A 69 8.04 -12.63 -1.48
CA PRO A 69 8.27 -11.58 -2.47
C PRO A 69 7.32 -11.64 -3.68
N GLU A 70 6.85 -12.83 -4.04
CA GLU A 70 5.95 -13.06 -5.18
C GLU A 70 4.47 -12.90 -4.81
N GLU A 71 4.13 -12.78 -3.53
CA GLU A 71 2.74 -12.69 -3.08
C GLU A 71 2.27 -11.24 -2.98
N LYS A 72 0.97 -11.04 -3.16
CA LYS A 72 0.34 -9.70 -3.15
C LYS A 72 0.21 -9.05 -1.76
N PHE A 73 0.82 -9.60 -0.72
CA PHE A 73 0.65 -9.13 0.66
C PHE A 73 1.11 -7.68 0.86
N VAL A 74 2.23 -7.29 0.25
CA VAL A 74 2.73 -5.91 0.30
C VAL A 74 1.73 -4.96 -0.37
N ARG A 75 1.22 -5.32 -1.56
CA ARG A 75 0.17 -4.54 -2.24
C ARG A 75 -1.09 -4.40 -1.38
N MET A 76 -1.56 -5.49 -0.76
CA MET A 76 -2.74 -5.47 0.11
C MET A 76 -2.57 -4.49 1.28
N MET A 77 -1.40 -4.50 1.94
CA MET A 77 -1.12 -3.58 3.04
C MET A 77 -1.07 -2.12 2.60
N LEU A 78 -0.39 -1.83 1.47
CA LEU A 78 -0.30 -0.48 0.91
C LEU A 78 -1.67 0.05 0.47
N LYS A 79 -2.50 -0.79 -0.17
CA LYS A 79 -3.90 -0.43 -0.51
C LYS A 79 -4.72 -0.07 0.73
N ALA A 80 -4.59 -0.86 1.80
CA ALA A 80 -5.28 -0.55 3.06
C ALA A 80 -4.74 0.71 3.74
N ASP A 81 -3.51 1.12 3.45
CA ASP A 81 -2.88 2.32 4.00
C ASP A 81 -3.25 3.62 3.27
N LEU A 82 -3.57 3.56 1.97
CA LEU A 82 -3.95 4.74 1.18
C LEU A 82 -5.03 5.62 1.85
N PRO A 83 -6.17 5.08 2.35
CA PRO A 83 -7.19 5.90 3.00
C PRO A 83 -6.72 6.52 4.32
N ARG A 84 -5.82 5.85 5.05
CA ARG A 84 -5.25 6.37 6.30
C ARG A 84 -4.39 7.61 6.06
N GLN A 85 -3.70 7.68 4.92
CA GLN A 85 -2.90 8.86 4.55
C GLN A 85 -3.76 10.06 4.14
N GLN A 86 -4.99 9.84 3.65
CA GLN A 86 -5.90 10.90 3.20
C GLN A 86 -6.76 11.49 4.33
N SER A 87 -6.93 10.76 5.43
CA SER A 87 -7.72 11.20 6.59
C SER A 87 -6.91 12.18 7.45
N THR A 88 -6.83 13.44 7.03
CA THR A 88 -6.36 14.55 7.86
C THR A 88 -7.51 15.03 8.76
N HIS A 89 -7.81 14.31 9.83
CA HIS A 89 -8.65 14.84 10.91
C HIS A 89 -7.83 14.94 12.20
N GLY A 90 -7.35 16.16 12.48
CA GLY A 90 -7.05 16.70 13.81
C GLY A 90 -5.80 16.17 14.56
N PRO A 91 -5.08 17.01 15.33
CA PRO A 91 -3.92 16.62 16.14
C PRO A 91 -4.26 15.81 17.41
N ASP A 92 -5.49 15.34 17.59
CA ASP A 92 -5.96 14.80 18.88
C ASP A 92 -5.88 13.26 19.01
N LEU A 93 -5.16 12.59 18.10
CA LEU A 93 -4.83 11.16 18.20
C LEU A 93 -3.32 10.88 18.12
N GLU A 94 -2.49 11.90 18.36
CA GLU A 94 -1.13 11.62 18.80
C GLU A 94 -1.17 11.14 20.24
N SER A 95 -1.19 9.81 20.41
CA SER A 95 -0.83 9.19 21.67
C SER A 95 0.62 9.61 21.97
N PRO A 96 0.88 10.38 23.05
CA PRO A 96 2.21 10.87 23.36
C PRO A 96 3.05 9.70 23.89
N GLY A 97 3.66 8.99 22.95
CA GLY A 97 4.46 7.79 23.22
C GLY A 97 5.06 7.14 21.97
N ALA A 98 4.70 7.56 20.76
CA ALA A 98 5.22 7.00 19.51
C ALA A 98 6.45 7.77 18.96
N THR A 99 7.38 8.15 19.83
CA THR A 99 8.71 8.62 19.38
C THR A 99 9.53 7.42 18.91
N GLY A 100 9.42 7.04 17.64
CA GLY A 100 10.26 5.98 17.06
C GLY A 100 9.82 5.36 15.74
N SER A 101 8.74 5.83 15.09
CA SER A 101 8.32 5.25 13.82
C SER A 101 9.12 5.88 12.66
N GLU A 102 10.16 5.19 12.17
CA GLU A 102 10.76 5.49 10.85
C GLU A 102 9.70 5.19 9.77
N VAL A 103 8.84 6.17 9.48
CA VAL A 103 7.79 6.05 8.45
C VAL A 103 8.41 6.27 7.08
N TRP A 104 7.98 5.52 6.08
CA TRP A 104 8.38 5.76 4.68
C TRP A 104 7.74 7.08 4.19
N HIS A 105 8.40 8.20 4.48
CA HIS A 105 7.92 9.54 4.19
C HIS A 105 7.66 9.76 2.70
N GLU A 106 8.48 9.18 1.83
CA GLU A 106 8.28 9.25 0.38
C GLU A 106 6.97 8.56 -0.03
N TRP A 107 6.61 7.42 0.58
CA TRP A 107 5.31 6.78 0.37
C TRP A 107 4.16 7.65 0.86
N GLN A 108 4.28 8.25 2.04
CA GLN A 108 3.24 9.13 2.61
C GLN A 108 2.94 10.34 1.71
N GLN A 109 3.98 10.94 1.14
CA GLN A 109 3.85 12.05 0.19
C GLN A 109 3.24 11.56 -1.12
N ALA A 110 3.75 10.47 -1.68
CA ALA A 110 3.24 9.90 -2.93
C ALA A 110 1.76 9.47 -2.81
N ALA A 111 1.37 8.90 -1.67
CA ALA A 111 -0.01 8.51 -1.38
C ALA A 111 -0.97 9.72 -1.35
N ARG A 112 -0.48 10.92 -1.01
CA ARG A 112 -1.26 12.17 -0.99
C ARG A 112 -1.20 12.95 -2.30
N ALA A 113 -0.19 12.70 -3.15
CA ALA A 113 -0.03 13.39 -4.42
C ALA A 113 -1.27 13.26 -5.31
N ALA A 114 -1.68 14.39 -5.90
CA ALA A 114 -2.77 14.44 -6.88
C ALA A 114 -2.25 14.13 -8.30
N ASP A 115 -0.97 14.38 -8.55
CA ASP A 115 -0.30 14.14 -9.83
C ASP A 115 0.46 12.80 -9.83
N TRP A 116 0.32 12.06 -10.93
CA TRP A 116 0.97 10.76 -11.10
C TRP A 116 2.50 10.87 -11.20
N ASN A 117 3.02 11.88 -11.91
CA ASN A 117 4.46 12.03 -12.08
C ASN A 117 5.12 12.39 -10.75
N GLU A 118 4.50 13.25 -9.95
CA GLU A 118 4.97 13.55 -8.59
C GLU A 118 5.02 12.27 -7.73
N ALA A 119 3.91 11.52 -7.68
CA ALA A 119 3.83 10.27 -6.92
C ALA A 119 4.88 9.24 -7.36
N LYS A 120 5.05 9.06 -8.68
CA LYS A 120 6.04 8.17 -9.28
C LYS A 120 7.47 8.58 -8.91
N GLN A 121 7.82 9.86 -9.04
CA GLN A 121 9.17 10.36 -8.74
C GLN A 121 9.53 10.17 -7.27
N LEU A 122 8.59 10.39 -6.36
CA LEU A 122 8.81 10.16 -4.93
C LEU A 122 9.16 8.70 -4.60
N ILE A 123 8.52 7.73 -5.28
CA ILE A 123 8.78 6.29 -5.05
C ILE A 123 10.06 5.81 -5.72
N LEU A 124 10.39 6.35 -6.90
CA LEU A 124 11.59 5.96 -7.66
C LEU A 124 12.87 6.61 -7.14
N ARG A 125 12.77 7.72 -6.40
CA ARG A 125 13.91 8.35 -5.74
C ARG A 125 14.49 7.42 -4.68
N GLU A 126 15.82 7.43 -4.53
CA GLU A 126 16.46 6.69 -3.44
C GLU A 126 15.92 7.20 -2.09
N PRO A 127 15.40 6.30 -1.23
CA PRO A 127 14.76 6.69 0.01
C PRO A 127 15.80 7.30 0.94
N SER A 128 15.56 8.55 1.31
CA SER A 128 16.45 9.32 2.19
C SER A 128 16.39 8.84 3.64
N SER A 129 15.27 8.24 4.06
CA SER A 129 15.01 7.84 5.44
C SER A 129 15.25 6.35 5.74
N LEU A 130 15.00 5.45 4.79
CA LEU A 130 15.02 3.99 5.02
C LEU A 130 16.21 3.27 4.37
N GLY A 131 17.09 3.99 3.66
CA GLY A 131 18.27 3.43 3.00
C GLY A 131 17.94 2.17 2.17
N ASN A 132 18.74 1.12 2.32
CA ASN A 132 18.55 -0.14 1.59
C ASN A 132 17.40 -1.04 2.11
N LYS A 133 16.62 -0.61 3.12
CA LYS A 133 15.52 -1.42 3.68
C LYS A 133 14.34 -1.56 2.70
N ILE A 134 14.15 -0.61 1.79
CA ILE A 134 13.10 -0.67 0.77
C ILE A 134 13.55 -1.56 -0.40
N SER A 135 13.12 -2.81 -0.34
CA SER A 135 13.34 -3.77 -1.42
C SER A 135 12.62 -3.36 -2.71
N LYS A 136 13.08 -3.92 -3.84
CA LYS A 136 12.43 -3.74 -5.14
C LYS A 136 10.94 -4.12 -5.08
N VAL A 137 10.61 -5.23 -4.40
CA VAL A 137 9.22 -5.70 -4.21
C VAL A 137 8.32 -4.63 -3.59
N ILE A 138 8.83 -3.88 -2.61
CA ILE A 138 8.07 -2.82 -1.94
C ILE A 138 7.85 -1.62 -2.87
N ARG A 139 8.91 -1.18 -3.56
CA ARG A 139 8.83 -0.10 -4.57
C ARG A 139 7.86 -0.44 -5.69
N ASP A 140 7.99 -1.63 -6.26
CA ASP A 140 7.15 -2.13 -7.33
C ASP A 140 5.69 -2.21 -6.88
N SER A 141 5.44 -2.71 -5.67
CA SER A 141 4.10 -2.76 -5.08
C SER A 141 3.52 -1.37 -4.86
N ALA A 142 4.31 -0.42 -4.35
CA ALA A 142 3.89 0.96 -4.16
C ALA A 142 3.53 1.65 -5.48
N LEU A 143 4.35 1.47 -6.51
CA LEU A 143 4.09 2.04 -7.83
C LEU A 143 2.78 1.53 -8.43
N VAL A 144 2.50 0.23 -8.31
CA VAL A 144 1.22 -0.36 -8.77
C VAL A 144 0.04 0.22 -7.99
N VAL A 145 0.13 0.30 -6.66
CA VAL A 145 -0.96 0.83 -5.84
C VAL A 145 -1.27 2.30 -6.16
N LEU A 146 -0.23 3.10 -6.41
CA LEU A 146 -0.40 4.48 -6.88
C LEU A 146 -0.98 4.54 -8.28
N ALA A 147 -0.52 3.69 -9.20
CA ALA A 147 -1.04 3.64 -10.57
C ALA A 147 -2.55 3.40 -10.57
N GLU A 148 -3.01 2.41 -9.80
CA GLU A 148 -4.43 2.10 -9.66
C GLU A 148 -5.22 3.26 -9.06
N LYS A 149 -4.70 3.91 -8.02
CA LYS A 149 -5.30 5.13 -7.45
C LYS A 149 -5.46 6.22 -8.53
N HIS A 150 -4.42 6.51 -9.31
CA HIS A 150 -4.47 7.57 -10.31
C HIS A 150 -5.34 7.21 -11.53
N VAL A 151 -5.41 5.92 -11.90
CA VAL A 151 -6.38 5.44 -12.90
C VAL A 151 -7.82 5.63 -12.42
N GLN A 152 -8.10 5.33 -11.15
CA GLN A 152 -9.42 5.57 -10.56
C GLN A 152 -9.75 7.08 -10.50
N LEU A 153 -8.81 7.93 -10.09
CA LEU A 153 -8.99 9.39 -10.11
C LEU A 153 -9.28 9.91 -11.52
N ALA A 154 -8.63 9.37 -12.55
CA ALA A 154 -8.93 9.71 -13.93
C ALA A 154 -10.33 9.24 -14.35
N LYS A 155 -10.75 8.05 -13.91
CA LYS A 155 -12.12 7.57 -14.14
C LYS A 155 -13.16 8.52 -13.56
N ASP A 156 -13.01 8.90 -12.29
CA ASP A 156 -13.96 9.75 -11.58
C ASP A 156 -13.97 11.20 -12.13
N LYS A 157 -12.80 11.75 -12.47
CA LYS A 157 -12.67 13.14 -12.95
C LYS A 157 -13.37 13.37 -14.28
N PHE A 158 -13.27 12.42 -15.19
CA PHE A 158 -13.69 12.60 -16.57
C PHE A 158 -15.06 12.01 -16.88
N GLU A 159 -15.69 11.25 -15.96
CA GLU A 159 -17.00 10.61 -16.15
C GLU A 159 -18.10 11.55 -16.66
N ARG A 160 -17.96 12.86 -16.45
CA ARG A 160 -18.95 13.89 -16.82
C ARG A 160 -18.62 14.66 -18.10
N ASP A 161 -17.52 14.33 -18.78
CA ASP A 161 -17.05 15.02 -19.98
C ASP A 161 -16.74 14.02 -21.10
N ASP A 162 -17.74 13.80 -21.97
CA ASP A 162 -17.64 12.91 -23.14
C ASP A 162 -16.54 13.35 -24.11
N ASN A 163 -16.17 14.64 -24.10
CA ASN A 163 -15.17 15.22 -24.99
C ASN A 163 -13.73 15.00 -24.46
N ALA A 164 -13.57 14.50 -23.23
CA ALA A 164 -12.28 14.26 -22.60
C ALA A 164 -11.74 12.82 -22.76
N THR A 165 -12.40 11.98 -23.55
CA THR A 165 -12.06 10.55 -23.73
C THR A 165 -10.61 10.32 -24.19
N GLU A 166 -10.14 11.07 -25.20
CA GLU A 166 -8.76 10.94 -25.70
C GLU A 166 -7.72 11.42 -24.68
N LEU A 167 -8.00 12.49 -23.92
CA LEU A 167 -7.10 12.98 -22.87
C LEU A 167 -6.95 11.94 -21.76
N ARG A 168 -8.08 11.36 -21.34
CA ARG A 168 -8.14 10.29 -20.34
C ARG A 168 -7.39 9.05 -20.83
N ARG A 169 -7.59 8.62 -22.07
CA ARG A 169 -6.87 7.50 -22.69
C ARG A 169 -5.36 7.73 -22.66
N ARG A 170 -4.90 8.90 -23.09
CA ARG A 170 -3.46 9.26 -23.07
C ARG A 170 -2.88 9.24 -21.66
N PHE A 171 -3.62 9.77 -20.69
CA PHE A 171 -3.19 9.79 -19.30
C PHE A 171 -3.05 8.36 -18.74
N VAL A 172 -4.08 7.53 -18.89
CA VAL A 172 -4.05 6.12 -18.42
C VAL A 172 -2.95 5.34 -19.14
N ALA A 173 -2.83 5.46 -20.47
CA ALA A 173 -1.76 4.81 -21.23
C ALA A 173 -0.35 5.27 -20.78
N GLY A 174 -0.21 6.53 -20.36
CA GLY A 174 1.02 7.06 -19.76
C GLY A 174 1.39 6.34 -18.46
N ILE A 175 0.43 6.17 -17.55
CA ILE A 175 0.62 5.41 -16.30
C ILE A 175 1.08 3.98 -16.60
N PHE A 176 0.40 3.29 -17.52
CA PHE A 176 0.76 1.92 -17.90
C PHE A 176 2.15 1.81 -18.53
N ARG A 177 2.55 2.80 -19.34
CA ARG A 177 3.90 2.86 -19.90
C ARG A 177 4.96 2.97 -18.81
N ASP A 178 4.76 3.85 -17.83
CA ASP A 178 5.69 4.04 -16.72
C ASP A 178 5.80 2.78 -15.84
N CYS A 179 4.67 2.13 -15.57
CA CYS A 179 4.62 0.84 -14.88
C CYS A 179 5.39 -0.23 -15.66
N GLY A 180 5.17 -0.32 -16.98
CA GLY A 180 5.85 -1.28 -17.85
C GLY A 180 7.36 -1.08 -17.90
N GLN A 181 7.84 0.17 -17.93
CA GLN A 181 9.27 0.48 -17.82
C GLN A 181 9.89 0.04 -16.50
N SER A 182 9.10 0.02 -15.43
CA SER A 182 9.51 -0.46 -14.10
C SER A 182 9.33 -1.98 -13.95
N GLY A 183 8.83 -2.67 -14.97
CA GLY A 183 8.58 -4.12 -14.96
C GLY A 183 7.35 -4.53 -14.14
N VAL A 184 6.43 -3.61 -13.86
CA VAL A 184 5.23 -3.87 -13.08
C VAL A 184 3.96 -3.72 -13.92
N ILE A 185 2.94 -4.50 -13.57
CA ILE A 185 1.64 -4.47 -14.25
C ILE A 185 0.57 -4.16 -13.19
N PRO A 186 -0.24 -3.11 -13.40
CA PRO A 186 -1.43 -2.82 -12.60
C PRO A 186 -2.45 -3.96 -12.62
N ASP A 187 -3.37 -4.00 -11.64
CA ASP A 187 -4.40 -5.04 -11.58
C ASP A 187 -5.29 -5.08 -12.84
N ALA A 188 -5.87 -6.26 -13.13
CA ALA A 188 -6.68 -6.52 -14.31
C ALA A 188 -7.83 -5.53 -14.52
N SER A 189 -8.40 -4.98 -13.44
CA SER A 189 -9.44 -3.95 -13.54
C SER A 189 -8.95 -2.68 -14.25
N CYS A 190 -7.70 -2.26 -14.02
CA CYS A 190 -7.13 -1.11 -14.72
C CYS A 190 -6.83 -1.46 -16.17
N THR A 191 -6.37 -2.67 -16.43
CA THR A 191 -6.08 -3.15 -17.79
C THR A 191 -7.35 -3.19 -18.63
N ASN A 192 -8.44 -3.77 -18.10
CA ASN A 192 -9.74 -3.79 -18.77
C ASN A 192 -10.23 -2.36 -19.05
N TYR A 193 -10.09 -1.46 -18.07
CA TYR A 193 -10.46 -0.07 -18.26
C TYR A 193 -9.66 0.64 -19.37
N LEU A 194 -8.35 0.38 -19.49
CA LEU A 194 -7.57 0.90 -20.61
C LEU A 194 -8.03 0.32 -21.96
N VAL A 195 -8.41 -0.96 -22.00
CA VAL A 195 -8.98 -1.60 -23.19
C VAL A 195 -10.29 -0.94 -23.58
N ASP A 196 -11.20 -0.72 -22.62
CA ASP A 196 -12.49 -0.05 -22.85
C ASP A 196 -12.30 1.37 -23.41
N LEU A 197 -11.26 2.10 -22.99
CA LEU A 197 -10.93 3.42 -23.53
C LEU A 197 -10.35 3.41 -24.95
N CYS A 198 -10.00 2.23 -25.48
CA CYS A 198 -9.44 2.08 -26.83
C CYS A 198 -10.45 1.58 -27.86
N LEU A 199 -11.63 1.13 -27.42
CA LEU A 199 -12.74 0.69 -28.28
C LEU A 199 -13.64 1.87 -28.62
#